data_AF-A0A7C1IPU3-F1
#
_entry.id   AF-A0A7C1IPU3-F1
#
_cell.length_a   1.000
_cell.length_b   1.000
_cell.length_c   1.000
_cell.angle_alpha   90.00
_cell.angle_beta   90.00
_cell.angle_gamma   90.00
#
_symmetry.space_group_name_H-M   'P 1'
#
loop_
_entity.id
_entity.type
_entity.pdbx_description
1 polymer ?
#
loop_
_entity_poly.entity_id
_entity_poly.type
_entity_poly.pdbx_seq_one_letter_code
_entity_poly.pdbx_strand_id
1 'polypeptide(L)'
;LPLRKRYSTYLNFRPVKLPKALADFAPLKPEIIGDGIDIMMIRELVGGSYFGKKTEGTATDMKYACDECHYDEKQVRLVALAAFAEAQKRKAKLTNVHKANVMATGRFWNAVVEDIAKNYPDVEYDSVLVDNAAFRLVKNPRRFNGVMLLENMQGDILTDQAGGIIGSLGLMPSACIGPEKGYVEPAHGSAPDIAGKNIANPYSMIGSIAFLFEKCFGLEKEGEEIWNTLFKVFERGYCTVELAGRNTPKDKILSTSDFGDMVCSIITE
;
A
#
# COMPACT_ATOMS: atom_id res chain seq x y z
N LEU A 1 3.53 8.02 -14.15
CA LEU A 1 3.54 6.85 -15.06
C LEU A 1 4.82 6.71 -15.90
N PRO A 2 5.32 7.74 -16.61
CA PRO A 2 6.54 7.59 -17.43
C PRO A 2 7.78 7.18 -16.65
N LEU A 3 7.95 7.70 -15.43
CA LEU A 3 9.06 7.34 -14.52
C LEU A 3 9.05 5.84 -14.18
N ARG A 4 7.88 5.32 -13.80
CA ARG A 4 7.66 3.89 -13.47
C ARG A 4 8.05 2.99 -14.65
N LYS A 5 7.61 3.36 -15.86
CA LYS A 5 7.97 2.64 -17.09
C LYS A 5 9.47 2.71 -17.39
N ARG A 6 10.06 3.90 -17.31
CA ARG A 6 11.48 4.15 -17.61
C ARG A 6 12.42 3.31 -16.77
N TYR A 7 12.12 3.15 -15.47
CA TYR A 7 12.95 2.37 -14.55
C TYR A 7 12.41 0.97 -14.28
N SER A 8 11.33 0.58 -14.95
CA SER A 8 10.64 -0.70 -14.74
C SER A 8 10.41 -0.99 -13.26
N THR A 9 9.91 0.00 -12.49
CA THR A 9 9.56 -0.21 -11.08
C THR A 9 8.26 -0.99 -11.00
N TYR A 10 8.33 -2.32 -11.14
CA TYR A 10 7.17 -3.20 -11.30
C TYR A 10 6.53 -3.62 -9.97
N LEU A 11 7.24 -3.48 -8.85
CA LEU A 11 6.72 -3.77 -7.50
C LEU A 11 6.31 -2.49 -6.80
N ASN A 12 5.10 -2.44 -6.27
CA ASN A 12 4.69 -1.41 -5.31
C ASN A 12 4.35 -2.04 -3.96
N PHE A 13 5.07 -1.65 -2.92
CA PHE A 13 4.79 -2.02 -1.53
C PHE A 13 3.98 -0.90 -0.87
N ARG A 14 2.84 -1.25 -0.27
CA ARG A 14 1.97 -0.34 0.48
C ARG A 14 1.52 -1.02 1.78
N PRO A 15 2.08 -0.65 2.94
CA PRO A 15 1.66 -1.18 4.22
C PRO A 15 0.36 -0.50 4.64
N VAL A 16 -0.52 -1.30 5.22
CA VAL A 16 -1.76 -0.86 5.85
C VAL A 16 -1.65 -1.34 7.29
N LYS A 17 -1.13 -0.46 8.14
CA LYS A 17 -0.84 -0.78 9.54
C LYS A 17 -1.61 0.15 10.47
N LEU A 18 -2.45 -0.45 11.30
CA LEU A 18 -3.23 0.22 12.32
C LEU A 18 -3.18 -0.62 13.60
N PRO A 19 -2.27 -0.31 14.54
CA PRO A 19 -2.25 -0.94 15.86
C PRO A 19 -3.56 -0.67 16.62
N LYS A 20 -3.93 -1.58 17.51
CA LYS A 20 -5.11 -1.43 18.38
C LYS A 20 -5.14 -0.11 19.15
N ALA A 21 -3.97 0.37 19.60
CA ALA A 21 -3.84 1.64 20.31
C ALA A 21 -4.25 2.86 19.47
N LEU A 22 -4.24 2.73 18.14
CA LEU A 22 -4.56 3.79 17.19
C LEU A 22 -5.94 3.58 16.53
N ALA A 23 -6.75 2.64 17.03
CA ALA A 23 -8.04 2.29 16.44
C ALA A 23 -9.00 3.49 16.31
N ASP A 24 -8.87 4.50 17.18
CA ASP A 24 -9.69 5.71 17.17
C ASP A 24 -9.49 6.59 15.92
N PHE A 25 -8.39 6.42 15.18
CA PHE A 25 -8.18 7.12 13.91
C PHE A 25 -9.00 6.53 12.76
N ALA A 26 -9.41 5.27 12.86
CA ALA A 26 -10.15 4.61 11.79
C ALA A 26 -11.65 4.90 11.87
N PRO A 27 -12.35 5.02 10.72
CA PRO A 27 -13.80 5.20 10.68
C PRO A 27 -14.57 3.91 10.98
N LEU A 28 -13.88 2.79 11.15
CA LEU A 28 -14.49 1.50 11.46
C LEU A 28 -14.77 1.35 12.95
N LYS A 29 -15.77 0.54 13.28
CA LYS A 29 -16.05 0.21 14.67
C LYS A 29 -14.87 -0.55 15.30
N PRO A 30 -14.52 -0.30 16.58
CA PRO A 30 -13.39 -0.95 17.23
C PRO A 30 -13.41 -2.48 17.16
N GLU A 31 -14.58 -3.13 17.23
CA GLU A 31 -14.71 -4.59 17.13
C GLU A 31 -14.33 -5.16 15.75
N ILE A 32 -14.38 -4.34 14.70
CA ILE A 32 -13.94 -4.73 13.34
C ILE A 32 -12.41 -4.71 13.28
N ILE A 33 -11.80 -3.68 13.85
CA ILE A 33 -10.34 -3.48 13.93
C ILE A 33 -9.71 -4.55 14.82
N GLY A 34 -10.35 -4.91 15.93
CA GLY A 34 -9.91 -5.97 16.84
C GLY A 34 -8.53 -5.68 17.44
N ASP A 35 -7.58 -6.60 17.23
CA ASP A 35 -6.21 -6.48 17.73
C ASP A 35 -5.28 -5.66 16.80
N GLY A 36 -5.84 -5.12 15.71
CA GLY A 36 -5.13 -4.29 14.75
C GLY A 36 -5.13 -4.88 13.34
N ILE A 37 -4.75 -4.01 12.40
CA ILE A 37 -4.63 -4.32 10.97
C ILE A 37 -3.14 -4.24 10.62
N ASP A 38 -2.62 -5.26 9.94
CA ASP A 38 -1.23 -5.28 9.46
C ASP A 38 -1.17 -6.05 8.14
N ILE A 39 -1.38 -5.33 7.05
CA ILE A 39 -1.44 -5.85 5.70
C ILE A 39 -0.32 -5.21 4.87
N MET A 40 0.52 -6.01 4.25
CA MET A 40 1.42 -5.55 3.20
C MET A 40 0.76 -5.77 1.84
N MET A 41 0.30 -4.71 1.20
CA MET A 41 -0.23 -4.79 -0.15
C MET A 41 0.91 -4.67 -1.17
N ILE A 42 1.05 -5.67 -2.03
CA ILE A 42 2.02 -5.72 -3.12
C ILE A 42 1.26 -5.65 -4.44
N ARG A 43 1.49 -4.56 -5.17
CA ARG A 43 0.82 -4.26 -6.43
C ARG A 43 1.79 -4.33 -7.59
N GLU A 44 1.38 -4.98 -8.68
CA GLU A 44 2.03 -4.83 -9.99
C GLU A 44 1.84 -3.41 -10.51
N LEU A 45 2.90 -2.76 -11.00
CA LEU A 45 2.90 -1.31 -11.20
C LEU A 45 3.14 -0.85 -12.65
N VAL A 46 3.57 -1.71 -13.57
CA VAL A 46 3.98 -1.35 -14.95
C VAL A 46 3.31 -2.17 -16.07
N GLY A 47 2.31 -2.99 -15.75
CA GLY A 47 1.50 -3.77 -16.67
C GLY A 47 0.00 -3.46 -16.57
N GLY A 48 -0.83 -4.38 -17.08
CA GLY A 48 -2.28 -4.26 -17.08
C GLY A 48 -2.80 -3.13 -17.97
N SER A 49 -4.07 -2.75 -17.75
CA SER A 49 -4.79 -1.74 -18.55
C SER A 49 -4.20 -0.33 -18.48
N TYR A 50 -3.31 -0.06 -17.54
CA TYR A 50 -2.67 1.25 -17.40
C TYR A 50 -1.58 1.46 -18.45
N PHE A 51 -0.93 0.37 -18.88
CA PHE A 51 0.20 0.41 -19.81
C PHE A 51 -0.08 -0.31 -21.14
N GLY A 52 -1.21 -1.00 -21.26
CA GLY A 52 -1.66 -1.57 -22.52
C GLY A 52 -2.07 -0.52 -23.55
N LYS A 53 -2.30 -1.00 -24.78
CA LYS A 53 -2.64 -0.14 -25.91
C LYS A 53 -3.96 0.60 -25.66
N LYS A 54 -3.98 1.89 -25.99
CA LYS A 54 -5.15 2.76 -25.91
C LYS A 54 -5.62 3.12 -27.32
N THR A 55 -6.92 3.04 -27.56
CA THR A 55 -7.57 3.45 -28.81
C THR A 55 -8.70 4.42 -28.45
N GLU A 56 -8.59 5.68 -28.86
CA GLU A 56 -9.55 6.75 -28.56
C GLU A 56 -9.38 7.93 -29.54
N GLY A 57 -10.18 8.98 -29.38
CA GLY A 57 -10.01 10.25 -30.10
C GLY A 57 -10.39 10.18 -31.58
N THR A 58 -9.57 10.76 -32.44
CA THR A 58 -9.81 10.82 -33.89
C THR A 58 -9.83 9.45 -34.54
N ALA A 59 -9.12 8.46 -33.99
CA ALA A 59 -9.12 7.09 -34.50
C ALA A 59 -10.49 6.38 -34.36
N THR A 60 -11.37 6.88 -33.49
CA THR A 60 -12.68 6.29 -33.22
C THR A 60 -13.84 7.26 -33.44
N ASP A 61 -13.57 8.47 -33.95
CA ASP A 61 -14.50 9.61 -33.96
C ASP A 61 -15.16 9.86 -32.58
N MET A 62 -14.47 9.53 -31.47
CA MET A 62 -15.03 9.53 -30.12
C MET A 62 -16.30 8.65 -29.93
N LYS A 63 -16.57 7.70 -30.81
CA LYS A 63 -17.75 6.79 -30.71
C LYS A 63 -17.49 5.60 -29.81
N TYR A 64 -16.24 5.22 -29.62
CA TYR A 64 -15.82 4.17 -28.70
C TYR A 64 -14.37 4.42 -28.23
N ALA A 65 -13.99 3.76 -27.13
CA ALA A 65 -12.62 3.71 -26.66
C ALA A 65 -12.27 2.28 -26.23
N CYS A 66 -10.99 1.93 -26.26
CA CYS A 66 -10.51 0.64 -25.80
C CYS A 66 -9.21 0.79 -25.00
N ASP A 67 -9.14 0.12 -23.86
CA ASP A 67 -7.93 -0.09 -23.07
C ASP A 67 -7.60 -1.57 -23.03
N GLU A 68 -6.47 -1.96 -23.61
CA GLU A 68 -6.01 -3.34 -23.55
C GLU A 68 -5.47 -3.67 -22.15
N CYS A 69 -5.99 -4.70 -21.50
CA CYS A 69 -5.40 -5.24 -20.28
C CYS A 69 -4.48 -6.41 -20.65
N HIS A 70 -3.17 -6.23 -20.49
CA HIS A 70 -2.17 -7.24 -20.86
C HIS A 70 -1.21 -7.51 -19.70
N TYR A 71 -0.93 -8.80 -19.48
CA TYR A 71 0.16 -9.29 -18.65
C TYR A 71 0.86 -10.44 -19.38
N ASP A 72 2.19 -10.49 -19.26
CA ASP A 72 2.97 -11.68 -19.60
C ASP A 72 3.37 -12.47 -18.36
N GLU A 73 3.85 -13.69 -18.56
CA GLU A 73 4.20 -14.60 -17.47
C GLU A 73 5.35 -14.04 -16.62
N LYS A 74 6.35 -13.40 -17.24
CA LYS A 74 7.51 -12.86 -16.54
C LYS A 74 7.08 -11.76 -15.56
N GLN A 75 6.18 -10.87 -15.99
CA GLN A 75 5.63 -9.81 -15.13
C GLN A 75 4.93 -10.39 -13.91
N VAL A 76 4.01 -11.34 -14.09
CA VAL A 76 3.25 -11.94 -12.99
C VAL A 76 4.17 -12.74 -12.06
N ARG A 77 5.12 -13.51 -12.61
CA ARG A 77 6.08 -14.29 -11.81
C ARG A 77 6.93 -13.40 -10.92
N LEU A 78 7.44 -12.27 -11.44
CA LEU A 78 8.30 -11.37 -10.67
C LEU A 78 7.58 -10.79 -9.44
N VAL A 79 6.32 -10.37 -9.60
CA VAL A 79 5.54 -9.82 -8.48
C VAL A 79 5.07 -10.90 -7.50
N ALA A 80 4.72 -12.07 -8.00
CA ALA A 80 4.35 -13.21 -7.17
C ALA A 80 5.52 -13.69 -6.30
N LEU A 81 6.71 -13.87 -6.88
CA LEU A 81 7.92 -14.26 -6.15
C LEU A 81 8.24 -13.28 -5.02
N ALA A 82 8.17 -11.98 -5.29
CA ALA A 82 8.40 -10.95 -4.27
C ALA A 82 7.34 -11.01 -3.16
N ALA A 83 6.08 -11.25 -3.50
CA ALA A 83 5.01 -11.33 -2.52
C ALA A 83 5.12 -12.58 -1.63
N PHE A 84 5.46 -13.73 -2.19
CA PHE A 84 5.73 -14.94 -1.41
C PHE A 84 6.97 -14.79 -0.52
N ALA A 85 8.05 -14.17 -1.02
CA ALA A 85 9.24 -13.89 -0.22
C ALA A 85 8.92 -12.94 0.96
N GLU A 86 8.11 -11.90 0.73
CA GLU A 86 7.65 -11.00 1.79
C GLU A 86 6.76 -11.74 2.81
N ALA A 87 5.89 -12.63 2.36
CA ALA A 87 5.04 -13.44 3.23
C ALA A 87 5.86 -14.39 4.11
N GLN A 88 6.86 -15.08 3.55
CA GLN A 88 7.83 -15.90 4.31
C GLN A 88 8.59 -15.07 5.34
N LYS A 89 9.15 -13.93 4.93
CA LYS A 89 9.89 -13.02 5.84
C LYS A 89 9.04 -12.62 7.03
N ARG A 90 7.76 -12.29 6.78
CA ARG A 90 6.79 -11.89 7.80
C ARG A 90 6.21 -13.06 8.59
N LYS A 91 6.48 -14.31 8.20
CA LYS A 91 5.83 -15.53 8.71
C LYS A 91 4.31 -15.40 8.68
N ALA A 92 3.80 -14.87 7.58
CA ALA A 92 2.40 -14.54 7.41
C ALA A 92 1.86 -15.18 6.13
N LYS A 93 0.54 -15.20 6.03
CA LYS A 93 -0.13 -15.72 4.83
C LYS A 93 -0.06 -14.74 3.67
N LEU A 94 -0.27 -15.28 2.47
CA LEU A 94 -0.43 -14.52 1.24
C LEU A 94 -1.83 -14.73 0.66
N THR A 95 -2.53 -13.62 0.40
CA THR A 95 -3.80 -13.60 -0.31
C THR A 95 -3.61 -13.04 -1.71
N ASN A 96 -3.87 -13.85 -2.74
CA ASN A 96 -3.87 -13.42 -4.14
C ASN A 96 -5.25 -12.86 -4.54
N VAL A 97 -5.27 -11.65 -5.09
CA VAL A 97 -6.49 -10.97 -5.53
C VAL A 97 -6.55 -10.91 -7.04
N HIS A 98 -7.68 -11.33 -7.63
CA HIS A 98 -7.86 -11.40 -9.08
C HIS A 98 -9.34 -11.32 -9.49
N LYS A 99 -9.64 -11.38 -10.79
CA LYS A 99 -11.01 -11.50 -11.33
C LYS A 99 -11.17 -12.66 -12.32
N ALA A 100 -10.71 -13.86 -11.95
CA ALA A 100 -10.67 -15.02 -12.87
C ALA A 100 -12.05 -15.50 -13.36
N ASN A 101 -13.12 -15.23 -12.60
CA ASN A 101 -14.48 -15.61 -13.00
C ASN A 101 -15.00 -14.83 -14.22
N VAL A 102 -14.34 -13.72 -14.60
CA VAL A 102 -14.71 -12.91 -15.77
C VAL A 102 -13.50 -12.71 -16.69
N MET A 103 -12.40 -12.20 -16.17
CA MET A 103 -11.26 -11.70 -16.93
C MET A 103 -10.34 -12.83 -17.41
N ALA A 104 -9.96 -12.82 -18.70
CA ALA A 104 -8.90 -13.69 -19.22
C ALA A 104 -7.57 -13.43 -18.51
N THR A 105 -7.20 -12.15 -18.32
CA THR A 105 -6.02 -11.75 -17.54
C THR A 105 -6.11 -12.24 -16.10
N GLY A 106 -7.29 -12.22 -15.47
CA GLY A 106 -7.48 -12.73 -14.12
C GLY A 106 -7.32 -14.25 -14.01
N ARG A 107 -7.71 -15.02 -15.03
CA ARG A 107 -7.44 -16.47 -15.09
C ARG A 107 -5.95 -16.75 -15.29
N PHE A 108 -5.32 -16.04 -16.22
CA PHE A 108 -3.89 -16.14 -16.49
C PHE A 108 -3.05 -15.79 -15.25
N TRP A 109 -3.35 -14.66 -14.61
CA TRP A 109 -2.72 -14.22 -13.37
C TRP A 109 -2.81 -15.31 -12.28
N ASN A 110 -4.02 -15.80 -12.01
CA ASN A 110 -4.22 -16.81 -10.99
C ASN A 110 -3.44 -18.10 -11.29
N ALA A 111 -3.43 -18.57 -12.55
CA ALA A 111 -2.71 -19.78 -12.92
C ALA A 111 -1.19 -19.66 -12.70
N VAL A 112 -0.60 -18.50 -13.01
CA VAL A 112 0.83 -18.24 -12.78
C VAL A 112 1.14 -18.16 -11.28
N VAL A 113 0.30 -17.48 -10.49
CA VAL A 113 0.51 -17.37 -9.04
C VAL A 113 0.37 -18.74 -8.36
N GLU A 114 -0.62 -19.55 -8.75
CA GLU A 114 -0.79 -20.92 -8.24
C GLU A 114 0.40 -21.83 -8.57
N ASP A 115 1.04 -21.66 -9.73
CA ASP A 115 2.26 -22.39 -10.06
C ASP A 115 3.43 -22.00 -9.15
N ILE A 116 3.61 -20.70 -8.91
CA ILE A 116 4.63 -20.19 -7.98
C ILE A 116 4.40 -20.73 -6.57
N ALA A 117 3.15 -20.74 -6.10
CA ALA A 117 2.77 -21.16 -4.74
C ALA A 117 3.30 -22.55 -4.37
N LYS A 118 3.42 -23.47 -5.34
CA LYS A 118 3.98 -24.82 -5.13
C LYS A 118 5.41 -24.82 -4.59
N ASN A 119 6.16 -23.74 -4.82
CA ASN A 119 7.54 -23.59 -4.36
C ASN A 119 7.64 -22.95 -2.95
N TYR A 120 6.50 -22.58 -2.35
CA TYR A 120 6.41 -21.91 -1.04
C TYR A 120 5.46 -22.67 -0.09
N PRO A 121 5.73 -23.96 0.19
CA PRO A 121 4.82 -24.80 0.98
C PRO A 121 4.65 -24.36 2.45
N ASP A 122 5.54 -23.49 2.94
CA ASP A 122 5.53 -22.92 4.29
C ASP A 122 4.69 -21.63 4.41
N VAL A 123 4.22 -21.07 3.29
CA VAL A 123 3.34 -19.89 3.27
C VAL A 123 1.89 -20.34 3.15
N GLU A 124 1.06 -20.01 4.15
CA GLU A 124 -0.40 -20.14 4.01
C GLU A 124 -0.86 -19.26 2.83
N TYR A 125 -1.58 -19.86 1.87
CA TYR A 125 -1.94 -19.21 0.62
C TYR A 125 -3.44 -19.37 0.33
N ASP A 126 -4.11 -18.26 0.00
CA ASP A 126 -5.47 -18.26 -0.55
C ASP A 126 -5.63 -17.30 -1.73
N SER A 127 -6.69 -17.52 -2.52
CA SER A 127 -7.08 -16.65 -3.63
C SER A 127 -8.49 -16.09 -3.39
N VAL A 128 -8.73 -14.84 -3.78
CA VAL A 128 -10.01 -14.16 -3.61
C VAL A 128 -10.34 -13.27 -4.82
N LEU A 129 -11.63 -13.21 -5.17
CA LEU A 129 -12.11 -12.27 -6.18
C LEU A 129 -12.05 -10.83 -5.65
N VAL A 130 -11.63 -9.88 -6.50
CA VAL A 130 -11.42 -8.46 -6.13
C VAL A 130 -12.65 -7.78 -5.53
N ASP A 131 -13.87 -8.12 -5.95
CA ASP A 131 -15.12 -7.61 -5.37
C ASP A 131 -15.36 -8.14 -3.96
N ASN A 132 -15.09 -9.42 -3.72
CA ASN A 132 -15.13 -9.99 -2.37
C ASN A 132 -13.98 -9.43 -1.51
N ALA A 133 -12.80 -9.17 -2.08
CA ALA A 133 -11.71 -8.50 -1.37
C ALA A 133 -12.13 -7.10 -0.90
N ALA A 134 -12.69 -6.28 -1.81
CA ALA A 134 -13.22 -4.96 -1.50
C ALA A 134 -14.27 -5.01 -0.38
N PHE A 135 -15.26 -5.91 -0.47
CA PHE A 135 -16.28 -6.07 0.56
C PHE A 135 -15.67 -6.45 1.92
N ARG A 136 -14.74 -7.40 1.92
CA ARG A 136 -14.16 -7.94 3.15
C ARG A 136 -13.16 -7.00 3.81
N LEU A 137 -12.47 -6.16 3.04
CA LEU A 137 -11.60 -5.12 3.59
C LEU A 137 -12.38 -4.19 4.52
N VAL A 138 -13.64 -3.88 4.22
CA VAL A 138 -14.50 -3.09 5.12
C VAL A 138 -15.06 -3.95 6.27
N LYS A 139 -15.56 -5.15 5.96
CA LYS A 139 -16.33 -5.96 6.92
C LYS A 139 -15.47 -6.75 7.92
N ASN A 140 -14.28 -7.17 7.52
CA ASN A 140 -13.34 -7.95 8.34
C ASN A 140 -11.90 -7.80 7.76
N PRO A 141 -11.27 -6.62 7.84
CA PRO A 141 -9.94 -6.37 7.27
C PRO A 141 -8.87 -7.31 7.83
N ARG A 142 -8.98 -7.71 9.10
CA ARG A 142 -8.05 -8.63 9.79
C ARG A 142 -7.86 -9.97 9.07
N ARG A 143 -8.84 -10.42 8.27
CA ARG A 143 -8.68 -11.63 7.46
C ARG A 143 -7.51 -11.52 6.48
N PHE A 144 -7.06 -10.32 6.16
CA PHE A 144 -5.99 -10.06 5.21
C PHE A 144 -4.67 -9.69 5.88
N ASN A 145 -4.60 -9.71 7.22
CA ASN A 145 -3.33 -9.52 7.92
C ASN A 145 -2.30 -10.52 7.37
N GLY A 146 -1.15 -10.00 6.94
CA GLY A 146 -0.20 -10.72 6.09
C GLY A 146 0.11 -9.95 4.80
N VAL A 147 0.15 -10.64 3.67
CA VAL A 147 0.47 -10.06 2.35
C VAL A 147 -0.73 -10.18 1.42
N MET A 148 -1.07 -9.11 0.71
CA MET A 148 -2.03 -9.14 -0.39
C MET A 148 -1.33 -8.86 -1.72
N LEU A 149 -1.44 -9.78 -2.67
CA LEU A 149 -0.90 -9.63 -4.04
C LEU A 149 -2.00 -9.16 -4.99
N LEU A 150 -1.74 -8.10 -5.74
CA LEU A 150 -2.73 -7.36 -6.52
C LEU A 150 -2.24 -7.04 -7.95
N GLU A 151 -3.13 -7.20 -8.93
CA GLU A 151 -2.96 -6.60 -10.27
C GLU A 151 -2.94 -5.06 -10.20
N ASN A 152 -2.43 -4.39 -11.23
CA ASN A 152 -2.23 -2.93 -11.23
C ASN A 152 -3.47 -2.09 -10.89
N MET A 153 -4.55 -2.20 -11.68
CA MET A 153 -5.77 -1.43 -11.46
C MET A 153 -6.48 -1.82 -10.16
N GLN A 154 -6.49 -3.12 -9.83
CA GLN A 154 -7.14 -3.63 -8.61
C GLN A 154 -6.39 -3.15 -7.36
N GLY A 155 -5.06 -3.17 -7.41
CA GLY A 155 -4.20 -2.67 -6.35
C GLY A 155 -4.30 -1.16 -6.18
N ASP A 156 -4.47 -0.39 -7.25
CA ASP A 156 -4.77 1.05 -7.16
C ASP A 156 -5.99 1.30 -6.26
N ILE A 157 -7.10 0.65 -6.60
CA ILE A 157 -8.39 0.83 -5.92
C ILE A 157 -8.34 0.31 -4.49
N LEU A 158 -7.85 -0.92 -4.28
CA LEU A 158 -7.89 -1.56 -2.97
C LEU A 158 -6.90 -0.95 -1.97
N THR A 159 -5.76 -0.43 -2.44
CA THR A 159 -4.81 0.25 -1.54
C THR A 159 -5.34 1.60 -1.07
N ASP A 160 -6.02 2.35 -1.92
CA ASP A 160 -6.69 3.60 -1.53
C ASP A 160 -7.88 3.32 -0.60
N GLN A 161 -8.66 2.26 -0.88
CA GLN A 161 -9.70 1.79 0.03
C GLN A 161 -9.14 1.43 1.41
N ALA A 162 -7.97 0.79 1.46
CA ALA A 162 -7.30 0.45 2.71
C ALA A 162 -6.83 1.69 3.49
N GLY A 163 -6.36 2.72 2.80
CA GLY A 163 -6.10 4.03 3.40
C GLY A 163 -7.34 4.64 4.05
N GLY A 164 -8.50 4.56 3.37
CA GLY A 164 -9.78 4.96 3.95
C GLY A 164 -10.20 4.12 5.16
N ILE A 165 -9.89 2.82 5.17
CA ILE A 165 -10.17 1.91 6.29
C ILE A 165 -9.37 2.24 7.54
N ILE A 166 -8.10 2.62 7.39
CA ILE A 166 -7.26 3.05 8.52
C ILE A 166 -7.44 4.53 8.89
N GLY A 167 -8.23 5.25 8.09
CA GLY A 167 -8.72 6.61 8.37
C GLY A 167 -8.07 7.72 7.57
N SER A 168 -6.93 7.49 6.94
CA SER A 168 -6.22 8.55 6.20
C SER A 168 -5.25 8.00 5.16
N LEU A 169 -5.24 8.62 3.97
CA LEU A 169 -4.19 8.40 2.96
C LEU A 169 -2.85 9.01 3.39
N GLY A 170 -2.86 10.00 4.30
CA GLY A 170 -1.70 10.53 5.00
C GLY A 170 -0.96 9.50 5.87
N LEU A 171 -1.55 8.32 6.08
CA LEU A 171 -0.95 7.17 6.76
C LEU A 171 -0.42 6.08 5.83
N MET A 172 -0.41 6.31 4.51
CA MET A 172 -0.10 5.31 3.50
C MET A 172 1.23 5.61 2.79
N PRO A 173 2.38 5.18 3.35
CA PRO A 173 3.69 5.28 2.71
C PRO A 173 3.81 4.26 1.57
N SER A 174 4.75 4.43 0.65
CA SER A 174 4.97 3.43 -0.40
C SER A 174 6.39 3.37 -0.95
N ALA A 175 6.74 2.20 -1.48
CA ALA A 175 7.98 1.97 -2.22
C ALA A 175 7.70 1.34 -3.58
N CYS A 176 8.36 1.86 -4.60
CA CYS A 176 8.27 1.40 -5.99
C CYS A 176 9.63 0.83 -6.40
N ILE A 177 9.72 -0.48 -6.57
CA ILE A 177 10.98 -1.21 -6.78
C ILE A 177 11.02 -1.81 -8.17
N GLY A 178 12.12 -1.56 -8.88
CA GLY A 178 12.47 -2.18 -10.16
C GLY A 178 13.73 -3.05 -10.02
N PRO A 179 14.27 -3.56 -11.14
CA PRO A 179 15.41 -4.46 -11.11
C PRO A 179 16.71 -3.80 -10.63
N GLU A 180 16.92 -2.51 -10.96
CA GLU A 180 18.14 -1.76 -10.58
C GLU A 180 17.86 -0.45 -9.85
N LYS A 181 16.65 0.09 -10.01
CA LYS A 181 16.26 1.40 -9.47
C LYS A 181 14.97 1.25 -8.70
N GLY A 182 14.89 1.97 -7.59
CA GLY A 182 13.68 2.12 -6.79
C GLY A 182 13.49 3.57 -6.41
N TYR A 183 12.26 3.92 -6.05
CA TYR A 183 11.93 5.20 -5.45
C TYR A 183 10.83 5.01 -4.41
N VAL A 184 10.68 5.97 -3.51
CA VAL A 184 9.66 5.95 -2.47
C VAL A 184 8.79 7.19 -2.62
N GLU A 185 7.51 7.07 -2.29
CA GLU A 185 6.55 8.17 -2.39
C GLU A 185 5.41 7.98 -1.38
N PRO A 186 4.89 9.07 -0.78
CA PRO A 186 3.63 8.98 -0.05
C PRO A 186 2.49 8.65 -1.03
N ALA A 187 1.49 7.89 -0.60
CA ALA A 187 0.35 7.54 -1.44
C ALA A 187 -0.64 8.70 -1.64
N HIS A 188 -0.66 9.70 -0.75
CA HIS A 188 -1.54 10.86 -0.86
C HIS A 188 -1.10 11.81 -1.98
N GLY A 189 -2.06 12.62 -2.48
CA GLY A 189 -1.80 13.65 -3.47
C GLY A 189 -1.12 14.90 -2.90
N SER A 190 -0.99 15.94 -3.73
CA SER A 190 -0.29 17.19 -3.37
C SER A 190 -1.06 18.12 -2.42
N ALA A 191 -2.36 17.89 -2.20
CA ALA A 191 -3.23 18.70 -1.34
C ALA A 191 -3.03 20.23 -1.52
N PRO A 192 -3.29 20.77 -2.73
CA PRO A 192 -2.94 22.15 -3.07
C PRO A 192 -3.66 23.20 -2.22
N ASP A 193 -4.81 22.85 -1.65
CA ASP A 193 -5.62 23.67 -0.76
C ASP A 193 -4.95 23.93 0.61
N ILE A 194 -4.00 23.08 1.04
CA ILE A 194 -3.26 23.24 2.29
C ILE A 194 -1.77 23.55 2.10
N ALA A 195 -1.31 23.68 0.85
CA ALA A 195 0.07 24.00 0.55
C ALA A 195 0.52 25.31 1.24
N GLY A 196 1.68 25.28 1.88
CA GLY A 196 2.25 26.43 2.61
C GLY A 196 1.60 26.75 3.96
N LYS A 197 0.60 25.97 4.42
CA LYS A 197 -0.09 26.22 5.70
C LYS A 197 0.52 25.50 6.90
N ASN A 198 1.56 24.67 6.70
CA ASN A 198 2.22 23.89 7.75
C ASN A 198 1.25 22.94 8.53
N ILE A 199 0.26 22.37 7.83
CA ILE A 199 -0.75 21.46 8.43
C ILE A 199 -0.85 20.10 7.74
N ALA A 200 -0.04 19.85 6.71
CA ALA A 200 0.03 18.55 6.06
C ALA A 200 0.58 17.49 7.02
N ASN A 201 0.12 16.25 6.90
CA ASN A 201 0.62 15.13 7.67
C ASN A 201 1.91 14.58 7.06
N PRO A 202 3.09 14.71 7.71
CA PRO A 202 4.34 14.22 7.14
C PRO A 202 4.56 12.71 7.34
N TYR A 203 3.69 12.01 8.08
CA TYR A 203 3.85 10.59 8.42
C TYR A 203 4.13 9.72 7.19
N SER A 204 3.31 9.82 6.14
CA SER A 204 3.46 8.97 4.95
C SER A 204 4.77 9.26 4.20
N MET A 205 5.24 10.50 4.18
CA MET A 205 6.55 10.81 3.59
C MET A 205 7.70 10.23 4.43
N ILE A 206 7.65 10.37 5.76
CA ILE A 206 8.68 9.83 6.66
C ILE A 206 8.67 8.29 6.62
N GLY A 207 7.50 7.66 6.62
CA GLY A 207 7.37 6.21 6.45
C GLY A 207 7.85 5.73 5.06
N SER A 208 7.72 6.56 4.04
CA SER A 208 8.32 6.27 2.73
C SER A 208 9.85 6.31 2.80
N ILE A 209 10.43 7.20 3.61
CA ILE A 209 11.87 7.18 3.92
C ILE A 209 12.23 5.89 4.70
N ALA A 210 11.42 5.43 5.65
CA ALA A 210 11.68 4.13 6.30
C ALA A 210 11.80 2.99 5.26
N PHE A 211 10.91 2.95 4.25
CA PHE A 211 11.07 2.01 3.15
C PHE A 211 12.28 2.25 2.26
N LEU A 212 12.76 3.49 2.12
CA LEU A 212 13.98 3.76 1.37
C LEU A 212 15.16 3.01 2.02
N PHE A 213 15.25 3.06 3.35
CA PHE A 213 16.25 2.31 4.10
C PHE A 213 16.07 0.79 3.92
N GLU A 214 14.87 0.28 4.14
CA GLU A 214 14.61 -1.17 4.08
C GLU A 214 14.73 -1.75 2.66
N LYS A 215 14.01 -1.18 1.69
CA LYS A 215 13.76 -1.77 0.37
C LYS A 215 14.77 -1.30 -0.68
N CYS A 216 15.40 -0.15 -0.50
CA CYS A 216 16.38 0.38 -1.47
C CYS A 216 17.83 0.27 -0.99
N PHE A 217 18.09 0.46 0.31
CA PHE A 217 19.46 0.40 0.87
C PHE A 217 19.80 -0.90 1.58
N GLY A 218 18.80 -1.75 1.89
CA GLY A 218 19.01 -2.97 2.67
C GLY A 218 19.32 -2.70 4.15
N LEU A 219 19.01 -1.51 4.63
CA LEU A 219 19.21 -1.04 6.00
C LEU A 219 17.93 -1.28 6.81
N GLU A 220 17.63 -2.56 7.06
CA GLU A 220 16.35 -2.96 7.67
C GLU A 220 16.19 -2.44 9.10
N LYS A 221 17.27 -2.42 9.89
CA LYS A 221 17.23 -1.98 11.29
C LYS A 221 16.95 -0.48 11.40
N GLU A 222 17.58 0.30 10.53
CA GLU A 222 17.41 1.74 10.47
C GLU A 222 15.99 2.12 10.01
N GLY A 223 15.45 1.39 9.03
CA GLY A 223 14.06 1.54 8.63
C GLY A 223 13.07 1.16 9.73
N GLU A 224 13.31 0.06 10.42
CA GLU A 224 12.50 -0.38 11.57
C GLU A 224 12.51 0.65 12.70
N GLU A 225 13.66 1.27 12.99
CA GLU A 225 13.75 2.33 14.00
C GLU A 225 12.88 3.53 13.61
N ILE A 226 12.89 3.97 12.33
CA ILE A 226 12.01 5.05 11.86
C ILE A 226 10.53 4.68 12.04
N TRP A 227 10.12 3.44 11.73
CA TRP A 227 8.75 2.99 11.98
C TRP A 227 8.39 3.05 13.46
N ASN A 228 9.27 2.53 14.32
CA ASN A 228 9.05 2.52 15.76
C ASN A 228 8.94 3.95 16.30
N THR A 229 9.77 4.88 15.82
CA THR A 229 9.67 6.31 16.14
C THR A 229 8.33 6.89 15.74
N LEU A 230 7.84 6.61 14.53
CA LEU A 230 6.52 7.09 14.09
C LEU A 230 5.38 6.54 14.96
N PHE A 231 5.44 5.27 15.37
CA PHE A 231 4.47 4.71 16.32
C PHE A 231 4.56 5.36 17.69
N LYS A 232 5.77 5.59 18.22
CA LYS A 232 5.99 6.30 19.49
C LYS A 232 5.37 7.71 19.49
N VAL A 233 5.39 8.44 18.36
CA VAL A 233 4.71 9.76 18.25
C VAL A 233 3.22 9.62 18.54
N PHE A 234 2.56 8.65 17.91
CA PHE A 234 1.14 8.41 18.12
C PHE A 234 0.83 7.83 19.50
N GLU A 235 1.68 6.96 20.05
CA GLU A 235 1.52 6.44 21.42
C GLU A 235 1.63 7.54 22.49
N ARG A 236 2.41 8.60 22.23
CA ARG A 236 2.45 9.82 23.06
C ARG A 236 1.20 10.72 22.87
N GLY A 237 0.27 10.29 22.01
CA GLY A 237 -1.00 10.94 21.72
C GLY A 237 -0.93 12.06 20.68
N TYR A 238 0.23 12.29 20.06
CA TYR A 238 0.41 13.37 19.09
C TYR A 238 -0.08 12.96 17.70
N CYS A 239 -0.76 13.87 17.00
CA CYS A 239 -1.16 13.68 15.61
C CYS A 239 -1.17 15.02 14.88
N THR A 240 -1.39 15.01 13.57
CA THR A 240 -1.68 16.24 12.80
C THR A 240 -3.18 16.50 12.72
N VAL A 241 -3.57 17.68 12.24
CA VAL A 241 -4.98 18.10 12.16
C VAL A 241 -5.85 17.16 11.33
N GLU A 242 -5.29 16.50 10.32
CA GLU A 242 -6.00 15.54 9.46
C GLU A 242 -6.53 14.34 10.27
N LEU A 243 -5.77 13.89 11.27
CA LEU A 243 -6.10 12.72 12.10
C LEU A 243 -6.82 13.10 13.41
N ALA A 244 -6.92 14.40 13.71
CA ALA A 244 -7.49 14.87 14.95
C ALA A 244 -9.02 14.65 14.98
N GLY A 245 -9.49 13.90 15.98
CA GLY A 245 -10.90 13.71 16.26
C GLY A 245 -11.46 14.83 17.14
N ARG A 246 -12.78 14.80 17.39
CA ARG A 246 -13.46 15.80 18.26
C ARG A 246 -12.89 15.87 19.68
N ASN A 247 -12.33 14.76 20.17
CA ASN A 247 -11.81 14.64 21.53
C ASN A 247 -10.28 14.76 21.60
N THR A 248 -9.59 15.00 20.48
CA THR A 248 -8.14 15.17 20.49
C THR A 248 -7.78 16.49 21.18
N PRO A 249 -6.96 16.47 22.25
CA PRO A 249 -6.52 17.69 22.93
C PRO A 249 -5.75 18.60 21.97
N LYS A 250 -5.98 19.92 22.02
CA LYS A 250 -5.35 20.87 21.08
C LYS A 250 -3.82 20.89 21.17
N ASP A 251 -3.27 20.69 22.37
CA ASP A 251 -1.84 20.58 22.65
C ASP A 251 -1.20 19.29 22.10
N LYS A 252 -2.03 18.35 21.63
CA LYS A 252 -1.61 17.11 20.97
C LYS A 252 -1.72 17.16 19.45
N ILE A 253 -2.19 18.28 18.88
CA ILE A 253 -2.27 18.49 17.44
C ILE A 253 -1.04 19.26 16.99
N LEU A 254 -0.14 18.59 16.27
CA LEU A 254 1.12 19.13 15.78
C LEU A 254 0.96 19.75 14.38
N SER A 255 1.76 20.79 14.12
CA SER A 255 2.00 21.27 12.74
C SER A 255 2.87 20.27 11.95
N THR A 256 3.01 20.47 10.64
CA THR A 256 3.89 19.61 9.81
C THR A 256 5.31 19.61 10.34
N SER A 257 5.87 20.78 10.62
CA SER A 257 7.23 20.93 11.17
C SER A 257 7.35 20.33 12.56
N ASP A 258 6.41 20.61 13.48
CA ASP A 258 6.50 20.12 14.86
C ASP A 258 6.43 18.58 14.92
N PHE A 259 5.67 17.95 14.01
CA PHE A 259 5.66 16.50 13.89
C PHE A 259 7.03 15.97 13.44
N GLY A 260 7.67 16.62 12.46
CA GLY A 260 9.02 16.29 12.02
C GLY A 260 10.05 16.45 13.14
N ASP A 261 9.99 17.55 13.88
CA ASP A 261 10.87 17.83 15.02
C ASP A 261 10.69 16.79 16.14
N MET A 262 9.44 16.38 16.42
CA MET A 262 9.15 15.31 17.38
C MET A 262 9.76 13.97 16.95
N VAL A 263 9.65 13.61 15.66
CA VAL A 263 10.29 12.40 15.13
C VAL A 263 11.81 12.45 15.31
N CYS A 264 12.44 13.58 14.96
CA CYS A 264 13.88 13.78 15.16
C CYS A 264 14.30 13.73 16.64
N SER A 265 13.48 14.26 17.55
CA SER A 265 13.75 14.16 18.99
C SER A 265 13.73 12.71 19.45
N ILE A 266 12.66 11.96 19.12
CA ILE A 266 12.46 10.59 19.61
C ILE A 266 13.51 9.62 19.06
N ILE A 267 13.95 9.79 17.81
CA ILE A 267 14.95 8.89 17.22
C ILE A 267 16.36 9.05 17.83
N THR A 268 16.59 10.16 18.55
CA THR A 268 17.87 10.44 19.23
C THR A 268 17.85 10.15 20.74
N GLU A 269 16.69 9.79 21.30
CA GLU A 269 16.53 9.32 22.68
C GLU A 269 17.05 7.88 22.84
#